data_AF-A0A1Y1RJK6-F1
#
_entry.id   AF-A0A1Y1RJK6-F1
#
_cell.length_a   1.000
_cell.length_b   1.000
_cell.length_c   1.000
_cell.angle_alpha   90.00
_cell.angle_beta   90.00
_cell.angle_gamma   90.00
#
_symmetry.space_group_name_H-M   'P 1'
#
loop_
_entity.id
_entity.type
_entity.pdbx_description
1 polymer ?
#
loop_
_entity_poly.entity_id
_entity_poly.type
_entity_poly.pdbx_seq_one_letter_code
_entity_poly.pdbx_strand_id
1 'polypeptide(L)'
;MKHSFTKIIKEVLEKYFGENSEQIFKNSELIQYLNIKTVSADRGSKSRGSFANIYAIYVLIEDYIKNDFHKKGKYSKYDGAIFSDLFKRQRELPFGAKLQNHALNHRMNQEFKKYFSTCDYIPIIRVVETKRYWINENLLIVKANKEKFNLAEVTIEIIDKYVETKKSAFDSFIKTSGQFKTAEAKQPDKVKEFILSLIEPNVDARIFEIVSYSILKYYYKEQSIFFGFSMDTIEEENLKLYKTGRTNANDGGIDFVMKPLGRFFQVTETTDVKKYFLDIDKLEKFPVTFVVKSTSSIDGLKERIRDGAIEQYNVEKVVEKYMDCIEEIINIDSLKQSLDKVEKEKNLGNVLSEIIKQSKVEFNYEDDEADN
;
A
#
# COMPACT_ATOMS: atom_id res chain seq x y z
N MET A 1 -7.22 11.50 17.73
CA MET A 1 -5.83 11.71 17.24
C MET A 1 -5.84 12.91 16.30
N LYS A 2 -5.04 13.96 16.57
CA LYS A 2 -4.87 15.09 15.65
C LYS A 2 -3.64 14.83 14.78
N HIS A 3 -3.79 14.98 13.47
CA HIS A 3 -2.71 15.03 12.49
C HIS A 3 -2.97 16.19 11.54
N SER A 4 -2.07 16.47 10.62
CA SER A 4 -2.15 17.68 9.80
C SER A 4 -3.35 17.69 8.84
N PHE A 5 -3.73 16.54 8.24
CA PHE A 5 -5.01 16.45 7.52
C PHE A 5 -6.27 16.65 8.40
N THR A 6 -6.18 16.51 9.72
CA THR A 6 -7.30 16.87 10.63
C THR A 6 -7.67 18.35 10.47
N LYS A 7 -6.70 19.22 10.14
CA LYS A 7 -6.97 20.64 9.88
C LYS A 7 -7.85 20.82 8.65
N ILE A 8 -7.54 20.11 7.56
CA ILE A 8 -8.34 20.14 6.32
C ILE A 8 -9.76 19.63 6.58
N ILE A 9 -9.92 18.55 7.36
CA ILE A 9 -11.24 18.05 7.76
C ILE A 9 -12.02 19.14 8.51
N LYS A 10 -11.39 19.81 9.47
CA LYS A 10 -12.02 20.89 10.25
C LYS A 10 -12.40 22.09 9.37
N GLU A 11 -11.53 22.52 8.46
CA GLU A 11 -11.81 23.60 7.51
C GLU A 11 -13.01 23.25 6.61
N VAL A 12 -13.12 21.99 6.15
CA VAL A 12 -14.28 21.54 5.38
C VAL A 12 -15.54 21.50 6.23
N LEU A 13 -15.48 21.03 7.47
CA LEU A 13 -16.65 21.07 8.38
C LEU A 13 -17.10 22.50 8.70
N GLU A 14 -16.15 23.43 8.90
CA GLU A 14 -16.43 24.84 9.15
C GLU A 14 -17.11 25.50 7.94
N LYS A 15 -16.66 25.19 6.72
CA LYS A 15 -17.31 25.62 5.48
C LYS A 15 -18.79 25.21 5.40
N TYR A 16 -19.14 23.99 5.84
CA TYR A 16 -20.51 23.47 5.75
C TYR A 16 -21.40 23.86 6.94
N PHE A 17 -20.83 23.94 8.15
CA PHE A 17 -21.62 23.98 9.38
C PHE A 17 -21.27 25.15 10.32
N GLY A 18 -20.29 25.98 9.95
CA GLY A 18 -19.86 27.14 10.73
C GLY A 18 -19.52 26.77 12.17
N GLU A 19 -20.18 27.43 13.13
CA GLU A 19 -19.98 27.26 14.57
C GLU A 19 -20.27 25.83 15.07
N ASN A 20 -21.07 25.03 14.33
CA ASN A 20 -21.39 23.65 14.72
C ASN A 20 -20.26 22.65 14.38
N SER A 21 -19.26 23.07 13.61
CA SER A 21 -18.21 22.20 13.06
C SER A 21 -17.45 21.37 14.12
N GLU A 22 -17.03 22.01 15.22
CA GLU A 22 -16.27 21.32 16.27
C GLU A 22 -17.12 20.28 17.01
N GLN A 23 -18.40 20.57 17.22
CA GLN A 23 -19.31 19.62 17.85
C GLN A 23 -19.63 18.46 16.91
N ILE A 24 -19.83 18.73 15.62
CA ILE A 24 -20.02 17.70 14.60
C ILE A 24 -18.81 16.76 14.53
N PHE A 25 -17.58 17.30 14.53
CA PHE A 25 -16.37 16.50 14.54
C PHE A 25 -16.30 15.56 15.77
N LYS A 26 -16.75 16.03 16.93
CA LYS A 26 -16.76 15.24 18.18
C LYS A 26 -17.89 14.21 18.23
N ASN A 27 -19.03 14.52 17.61
CA ASN A 27 -20.24 13.69 17.69
C ASN A 27 -20.36 12.67 16.56
N SER A 28 -19.60 12.79 15.47
CA SER A 28 -19.69 11.87 14.33
C SER A 28 -18.54 10.85 14.32
N GLU A 29 -18.88 9.58 14.60
CA GLU A 29 -17.93 8.47 14.46
C GLU A 29 -17.48 8.27 13.00
N LEU A 30 -18.34 8.59 12.02
CA LEU A 30 -17.98 8.52 10.60
C LEU A 30 -16.86 9.51 10.25
N ILE A 31 -16.97 10.77 10.68
CA ILE A 31 -15.94 11.78 10.47
C ILE A 31 -14.66 11.44 11.24
N GLN A 32 -14.79 10.94 12.47
CA GLN A 32 -13.63 10.49 13.25
C GLN A 32 -12.95 9.28 12.60
N TYR A 33 -13.71 8.37 12.00
CA TYR A 33 -13.17 7.26 11.24
C TYR A 33 -12.39 7.76 10.02
N LEU A 34 -12.94 8.70 9.24
CA LEU A 34 -12.23 9.31 8.12
C LEU A 34 -10.96 10.00 8.57
N ASN A 35 -10.98 10.70 9.70
CA ASN A 35 -9.77 11.28 10.29
C ASN A 35 -8.72 10.18 10.57
N ILE A 36 -9.08 9.08 11.22
CA ILE A 36 -8.16 7.93 11.42
C ILE A 36 -7.63 7.37 10.09
N LYS A 37 -8.45 7.34 9.03
CA LYS A 37 -8.07 6.79 7.71
C LYS A 37 -7.25 7.70 6.82
N THR A 38 -7.16 8.98 7.18
CA THR A 38 -6.44 10.00 6.41
C THR A 38 -5.11 10.41 7.04
N VAL A 39 -4.65 9.69 8.08
CA VAL A 39 -3.34 9.90 8.73
C VAL A 39 -2.16 9.88 7.73
N SER A 40 -2.28 9.13 6.63
CA SER A 40 -1.27 9.02 5.57
C SER A 40 -1.24 10.18 4.57
N ALA A 41 -2.07 11.21 4.74
CA ALA A 41 -2.04 12.39 3.86
C ALA A 41 -0.68 13.08 3.89
N ASP A 42 -0.09 13.22 5.07
CA ASP A 42 1.08 14.07 5.30
C ASP A 42 2.39 13.29 5.42
N ARG A 43 2.32 11.96 5.38
CA ARG A 43 3.50 11.09 5.40
C ARG A 43 4.11 10.91 3.99
N GLY A 44 3.88 11.88 3.10
CA GLY A 44 4.34 11.90 1.70
C GLY A 44 3.74 10.82 0.80
N SER A 45 4.24 10.73 -0.44
CA SER A 45 3.95 9.61 -1.37
C SER A 45 4.34 8.24 -0.80
N LYS A 46 5.26 8.26 0.17
CA LYS A 46 5.83 7.11 0.88
C LYS A 46 4.89 6.46 1.89
N SER A 47 3.62 6.83 1.98
CA SER A 47 2.71 6.30 3.00
C SER A 47 1.42 5.71 2.43
N ARG A 48 1.04 4.57 2.99
CA ARG A 48 -0.11 3.78 2.51
C ARG A 48 -1.43 4.46 2.81
N GLY A 49 -2.17 4.77 1.76
CA GLY A 49 -3.54 5.27 1.87
C GLY A 49 -4.56 4.17 2.15
N SER A 50 -5.57 4.48 2.95
CA SER A 50 -6.69 3.57 3.28
C SER A 50 -7.83 3.60 2.23
N PHE A 51 -7.49 3.67 0.94
CA PHE A 51 -8.46 3.88 -0.15
C PHE A 51 -9.57 2.83 -0.22
N ALA A 52 -9.29 1.57 0.13
CA ALA A 52 -10.29 0.50 0.15
C ALA A 52 -11.51 0.85 1.01
N ASN A 53 -11.28 1.27 2.26
CA ASN A 53 -12.35 1.59 3.21
C ASN A 53 -12.95 2.96 2.95
N ILE A 54 -12.12 3.94 2.57
CA ILE A 54 -12.56 5.29 2.23
C ILE A 54 -13.50 5.26 1.02
N TYR A 55 -13.13 4.54 -0.05
CA TYR A 55 -13.97 4.47 -1.25
C TYR A 55 -15.21 3.62 -1.07
N ALA A 56 -15.20 2.62 -0.17
CA ALA A 56 -16.42 1.90 0.17
C ALA A 56 -17.48 2.85 0.78
N ILE A 57 -17.06 3.81 1.62
CA ILE A 57 -17.93 4.88 2.10
C ILE A 57 -18.34 5.80 0.94
N TYR A 58 -17.34 6.29 0.18
CA TYR A 58 -17.55 7.25 -0.91
C TYR A 58 -18.63 6.78 -1.90
N VAL A 59 -18.52 5.58 -2.46
CA VAL A 59 -19.43 5.12 -3.52
C VAL A 59 -20.87 4.91 -3.03
N LEU A 60 -21.05 4.53 -1.75
CA LEU A 60 -22.38 4.40 -1.16
C LEU A 60 -23.01 5.77 -0.86
N ILE A 61 -22.21 6.74 -0.42
CA ILE A 61 -22.66 8.12 -0.23
C ILE A 61 -22.93 8.80 -1.57
N GLU A 62 -22.12 8.54 -2.60
CA GLU A 62 -22.34 9.02 -3.97
C GLU A 62 -23.68 8.52 -4.50
N ASP A 63 -24.02 7.22 -4.32
CA ASP A 63 -25.34 6.68 -4.65
C ASP A 63 -26.47 7.33 -3.81
N TYR A 64 -26.24 7.54 -2.50
CA TYR A 64 -27.20 8.21 -1.62
C TYR A 64 -27.52 9.64 -2.08
N ILE A 65 -26.50 10.40 -2.49
CA ILE A 65 -26.63 11.77 -2.99
C ILE A 65 -27.29 11.78 -4.37
N LYS A 66 -26.88 10.88 -5.28
CA LYS A 66 -27.40 10.78 -6.65
C LYS A 66 -28.92 10.55 -6.68
N ASN A 67 -29.46 9.87 -5.68
CA ASN A 67 -30.90 9.65 -5.52
C ASN A 67 -31.60 10.73 -4.67
N ASP A 68 -30.93 11.85 -4.36
CA ASP A 68 -31.44 12.99 -3.59
C ASP A 68 -31.90 12.68 -2.16
N PHE A 69 -31.48 11.56 -1.57
CA PHE A 69 -31.97 11.15 -0.25
C PHE A 69 -31.59 12.15 0.86
N HIS A 70 -30.42 12.79 0.73
CA HIS A 70 -29.96 13.87 1.61
C HIS A 70 -30.92 15.09 1.67
N LYS A 71 -31.75 15.30 0.64
CA LYS A 71 -32.72 16.41 0.53
C LYS A 71 -34.16 15.96 0.73
N LYS A 72 -34.54 14.86 0.06
CA LYS A 72 -35.94 14.40 -0.05
C LYS A 72 -36.31 13.35 0.99
N GLY A 73 -35.33 12.78 1.71
CA GLY A 73 -35.53 11.65 2.60
C GLY A 73 -35.97 10.39 1.85
N LYS A 74 -36.79 9.54 2.49
CA LYS A 74 -37.31 8.25 1.97
C LYS A 74 -36.25 7.17 1.71
N TYR A 75 -35.04 7.34 2.24
CA TYR A 75 -33.98 6.34 2.10
C TYR A 75 -34.38 4.96 2.64
N SER A 76 -35.21 4.92 3.68
CA SER A 76 -35.76 3.67 4.24
C SER A 76 -36.61 2.84 3.26
N LYS A 77 -37.01 3.40 2.11
CA LYS A 77 -37.76 2.69 1.05
C LYS A 77 -36.88 2.32 -0.15
N TYR A 78 -35.57 2.59 -0.10
CA TYR A 78 -34.66 2.32 -1.20
C TYR A 78 -34.30 0.84 -1.26
N ASP A 79 -34.40 0.23 -2.45
CA ASP A 79 -34.07 -1.18 -2.70
C ASP A 79 -32.57 -1.50 -2.52
N GLY A 80 -31.72 -0.48 -2.41
CA GLY A 80 -30.29 -0.61 -2.19
C GLY A 80 -29.49 -0.56 -3.47
N ALA A 81 -28.23 -0.13 -3.33
CA ALA A 81 -27.30 -0.05 -4.44
C ALA A 81 -26.80 -1.43 -4.85
N ILE A 82 -26.58 -1.62 -6.15
CA ILE A 82 -26.09 -2.89 -6.71
C ILE A 82 -24.58 -3.00 -6.47
N PHE A 83 -24.15 -4.13 -5.91
CA PHE A 83 -22.73 -4.41 -5.66
C PHE A 83 -21.81 -4.16 -6.86
N SER A 84 -22.17 -4.67 -8.05
CA SER A 84 -21.33 -4.57 -9.25
C SER A 84 -21.06 -3.12 -9.62
N ASP A 85 -22.04 -2.25 -9.44
CA ASP A 85 -21.98 -0.85 -9.85
C ASP A 85 -21.12 -0.06 -8.87
N LEU A 86 -21.33 -0.28 -7.57
CA LEU A 86 -20.48 0.29 -6.51
C LEU A 86 -19.02 -0.15 -6.66
N PHE A 87 -18.79 -1.43 -6.93
CA PHE A 87 -17.45 -1.97 -7.05
C PHE A 87 -16.73 -1.50 -8.32
N LYS A 88 -17.48 -1.38 -9.43
CA LYS A 88 -16.98 -0.77 -10.66
C LYS A 88 -16.57 0.67 -10.39
N ARG A 89 -17.46 1.46 -9.79
CA ARG A 89 -17.20 2.86 -9.46
C ARG A 89 -16.00 3.04 -8.53
N GLN A 90 -15.87 2.20 -7.52
CA GLN A 90 -14.71 2.19 -6.61
C GLN A 90 -13.39 1.99 -7.35
N ARG A 91 -13.38 1.23 -8.46
CA ARG A 91 -12.20 0.98 -9.28
C ARG A 91 -11.88 2.09 -10.29
N GLU A 92 -12.86 2.91 -10.63
CA GLU A 92 -12.67 4.09 -11.47
C GLU A 92 -12.04 5.26 -10.71
N LEU A 93 -12.12 5.26 -9.37
CA LEU A 93 -11.51 6.29 -8.55
C LEU A 93 -9.98 6.19 -8.55
N PRO A 94 -9.25 7.31 -8.38
CA PRO A 94 -7.79 7.33 -8.34
C PRO A 94 -7.23 6.37 -7.28
N PHE A 95 -6.17 5.63 -7.60
CA PHE A 95 -5.64 4.55 -6.74
C PHE A 95 -6.64 3.41 -6.44
N GLY A 96 -7.79 3.38 -7.12
CA GLY A 96 -8.89 2.46 -6.90
C GLY A 96 -8.88 1.21 -7.78
N ALA A 97 -8.22 1.25 -8.93
CA ALA A 97 -8.32 0.24 -9.99
C ALA A 97 -8.10 -1.22 -9.55
N LYS A 98 -7.27 -1.44 -8.53
CA LYS A 98 -6.92 -2.78 -8.02
C LYS A 98 -7.54 -3.10 -6.66
N LEU A 99 -8.45 -2.26 -6.17
CA LEU A 99 -9.14 -2.53 -4.92
C LEU A 99 -9.93 -3.85 -5.00
N GLN A 100 -9.79 -4.63 -3.94
CA GLN A 100 -10.56 -5.85 -3.71
C GLN A 100 -11.90 -5.49 -3.07
N ASN A 101 -12.89 -6.37 -3.23
CA ASN A 101 -14.24 -6.15 -2.73
C ASN A 101 -14.40 -6.32 -1.21
N HIS A 102 -13.35 -6.73 -0.49
CA HIS A 102 -13.45 -7.06 0.94
C HIS A 102 -13.92 -5.88 1.80
N ALA A 103 -13.59 -4.64 1.42
CA ALA A 103 -14.00 -3.45 2.13
C ALA A 103 -15.53 -3.28 2.11
N LEU A 104 -16.15 -3.32 0.93
CA LEU A 104 -17.61 -3.30 0.77
C LEU A 104 -18.28 -4.49 1.48
N ASN A 105 -17.64 -5.66 1.47
CA ASN A 105 -18.24 -6.89 1.99
C ASN A 105 -18.28 -6.97 3.52
N HIS A 106 -17.16 -6.72 4.20
CA HIS A 106 -17.06 -6.96 5.64
C HIS A 106 -15.91 -6.25 6.35
N ARG A 107 -14.75 -6.12 5.68
CA ARG A 107 -13.50 -5.64 6.30
C ARG A 107 -13.67 -4.25 6.91
N MET A 108 -14.37 -3.36 6.21
CA MET A 108 -14.60 -1.99 6.66
C MET A 108 -15.46 -1.96 7.94
N ASN A 109 -16.55 -2.71 7.98
CA ASN A 109 -17.42 -2.80 9.16
C ASN A 109 -16.69 -3.38 10.38
N GLN A 110 -15.90 -4.45 10.20
CA GLN A 110 -15.10 -5.02 11.30
C GLN A 110 -14.10 -4.02 11.84
N GLU A 111 -13.42 -3.30 10.95
CA GLU A 111 -12.41 -2.32 11.33
C GLU A 111 -13.04 -1.11 12.03
N PHE A 112 -14.18 -0.61 11.54
CA PHE A 112 -14.93 0.44 12.19
C PHE A 112 -15.33 0.06 13.63
N LYS A 113 -15.87 -1.15 13.83
CA LYS A 113 -16.21 -1.66 15.18
C LYS A 113 -15.02 -1.75 16.13
N LYS A 114 -13.81 -1.99 15.62
CA LYS A 114 -12.60 -2.00 16.47
C LYS A 114 -12.29 -0.61 17.03
N TYR A 115 -12.57 0.46 16.28
CA TYR A 115 -12.36 1.84 16.74
C TYR A 115 -13.55 2.37 17.56
N PHE A 116 -14.77 1.97 17.22
CA PHE A 116 -16.02 2.47 17.81
C PHE A 116 -16.85 1.31 18.35
N SER A 117 -16.32 0.59 19.34
CA SER A 117 -16.95 -0.62 19.89
C SER A 117 -18.27 -0.38 20.62
N THR A 118 -18.51 0.85 21.08
CA THR A 118 -19.76 1.28 21.74
C THR A 118 -20.77 1.88 20.77
N CYS A 119 -20.45 1.99 19.48
CA CYS A 119 -21.39 2.48 18.47
C CYS A 119 -22.32 1.33 18.05
N ASP A 120 -23.63 1.54 18.18
CA ASP A 120 -24.64 0.55 17.80
C ASP A 120 -24.72 0.33 16.28
N TYR A 121 -24.15 1.25 15.50
CA TYR A 121 -24.27 1.28 14.06
C TYR A 121 -23.00 0.81 13.35
N ILE A 122 -23.19 0.09 12.25
CA ILE A 122 -22.13 -0.22 11.28
C ILE A 122 -22.27 0.68 10.05
N PRO A 123 -21.18 1.05 9.38
CA PRO A 123 -21.24 1.91 8.19
C PRO A 123 -21.97 1.30 7.01
N ILE A 124 -21.70 0.04 6.67
CA ILE A 124 -22.27 -0.61 5.48
C ILE A 124 -23.30 -1.65 5.89
N ILE A 125 -24.54 -1.47 5.45
CA ILE A 125 -25.58 -2.49 5.56
C ILE A 125 -25.59 -3.26 4.23
N ARG A 126 -25.57 -4.59 4.31
CA ARG A 126 -25.57 -5.47 3.13
C ARG A 126 -26.59 -6.60 3.34
N VAL A 127 -27.32 -6.90 2.27
CA VAL A 127 -28.10 -8.14 2.16
C VAL A 127 -27.39 -9.06 1.17
N VAL A 128 -26.98 -10.24 1.62
CA VAL A 128 -26.12 -11.15 0.84
C VAL A 128 -26.89 -11.77 -0.32
N GLU A 129 -28.15 -12.12 -0.07
CA GLU A 129 -29.07 -12.79 -0.97
C GLU A 129 -29.36 -11.94 -2.20
N THR A 130 -29.65 -10.65 -1.99
CA THR A 130 -30.00 -9.70 -3.05
C THR A 130 -28.80 -8.92 -3.58
N LYS A 131 -27.63 -9.04 -2.94
CA LYS A 131 -26.40 -8.27 -3.23
C LYS A 131 -26.64 -6.75 -3.24
N ARG A 132 -27.52 -6.30 -2.34
CA ARG A 132 -27.88 -4.89 -2.15
C ARG A 132 -27.16 -4.28 -0.96
N TYR A 133 -26.80 -3.01 -1.09
CA TYR A 133 -25.95 -2.31 -0.15
C TYR A 133 -26.50 -0.91 0.16
N TRP A 134 -26.28 -0.46 1.39
CA TRP A 134 -26.65 0.85 1.89
C TRP A 134 -25.54 1.40 2.77
N ILE A 135 -25.37 2.72 2.76
CA ILE A 135 -24.70 3.43 3.84
C ILE A 135 -25.69 3.55 4.99
N ASN A 136 -25.25 3.33 6.23
CA ASN A 136 -26.13 3.47 7.39
C ASN A 136 -26.40 4.96 7.67
N GLU A 137 -27.62 5.40 7.40
CA GLU A 137 -28.03 6.80 7.54
C GLU A 137 -27.88 7.32 8.98
N ASN A 138 -27.92 6.44 9.99
CA ASN A 138 -27.65 6.83 11.39
C ASN A 138 -26.24 7.40 11.61
N LEU A 139 -25.28 7.06 10.73
CA LEU A 139 -23.92 7.61 10.76
C LEU A 139 -23.76 8.84 9.85
N LEU A 140 -24.74 9.11 8.97
CA LEU A 140 -24.79 10.33 8.15
C LEU A 140 -25.54 11.47 8.83
N ILE A 141 -26.46 11.17 9.74
CA ILE A 141 -27.22 12.19 10.47
C ILE A 141 -26.62 12.40 11.86
N VAL A 142 -25.99 13.54 12.07
CA VAL A 142 -25.39 13.91 13.36
C VAL A 142 -26.21 15.00 14.04
N LYS A 143 -26.29 14.94 15.37
CA LYS A 143 -26.89 16.02 16.18
C LYS A 143 -25.82 16.95 16.70
N ALA A 144 -25.99 18.25 16.49
CA ALA A 144 -25.17 19.31 17.08
C ALA A 144 -26.07 20.50 17.43
N ASN A 145 -25.85 21.15 18.57
CA ASN A 145 -26.65 22.28 19.06
C ASN A 145 -28.19 22.09 18.93
N LYS A 146 -28.67 20.87 19.21
CA LYS A 146 -30.08 20.44 19.11
C LYS A 146 -30.67 20.39 17.69
N GLU A 147 -29.85 20.65 16.68
CA GLU A 147 -30.19 20.48 15.27
C GLU A 147 -29.62 19.18 14.71
N LYS A 148 -30.16 18.73 13.57
CA LYS A 148 -29.68 17.56 12.84
C LYS A 148 -29.03 18.01 11.54
N PHE A 149 -27.83 17.49 11.28
CA PHE A 149 -27.07 17.78 10.07
C PHE A 149 -26.84 16.50 9.28
N ASN A 150 -26.93 16.61 7.95
CA ASN A 150 -26.58 15.52 7.04
C ASN A 150 -25.10 15.66 6.62
N LEU A 151 -24.34 14.59 6.76
CA LEU A 151 -22.90 14.53 6.51
C LEU A 151 -22.54 14.00 5.11
N ALA A 152 -23.50 13.75 4.23
CA ALA A 152 -23.24 13.13 2.93
C ALA A 152 -22.29 13.99 2.07
N GLU A 153 -22.66 15.24 1.78
CA GLU A 153 -21.86 16.12 0.90
C GLU A 153 -20.48 16.45 1.50
N VAL A 154 -20.43 16.76 2.80
CA VAL A 154 -19.17 17.07 3.49
C VAL A 154 -18.22 15.86 3.54
N THR A 155 -18.76 14.64 3.61
CA THR A 155 -17.95 13.42 3.57
C THR A 155 -17.30 13.23 2.21
N ILE A 156 -18.02 13.48 1.12
CA ILE A 156 -17.46 13.44 -0.24
C ILE A 156 -16.32 14.46 -0.36
N GLU A 157 -16.53 15.72 0.05
CA GLU A 157 -15.48 16.75 -0.05
C GLU A 157 -14.23 16.41 0.78
N ILE A 158 -14.39 15.84 1.98
CA ILE A 158 -13.26 15.39 2.81
C ILE A 158 -12.44 14.31 2.07
N ILE A 159 -13.14 13.34 1.46
CA ILE A 159 -12.49 12.25 0.72
C ILE A 159 -11.79 12.80 -0.52
N ASP A 160 -12.44 13.67 -1.29
CA ASP A 160 -11.85 14.27 -2.49
C ASP A 160 -10.58 15.06 -2.17
N LYS A 161 -10.59 15.90 -1.13
CA LYS A 161 -9.37 16.61 -0.68
C LYS A 161 -8.26 15.66 -0.25
N TYR A 162 -8.61 14.53 0.35
CA TYR A 162 -7.62 13.51 0.72
C TYR A 162 -7.00 12.86 -0.51
N VAL A 163 -7.83 12.51 -1.50
CA VAL A 163 -7.39 11.93 -2.77
C VAL A 163 -6.49 12.91 -3.52
N GLU A 164 -6.88 14.18 -3.61
CA GLU A 164 -6.08 15.24 -4.23
C GLU A 164 -4.72 15.39 -3.53
N THR A 165 -4.69 15.44 -2.20
CA THR A 165 -3.44 15.51 -1.43
C THR A 165 -2.51 14.34 -1.77
N LYS A 166 -3.06 13.12 -1.89
CA LYS A 166 -2.26 11.93 -2.24
C LYS A 166 -1.80 11.94 -3.69
N LYS A 167 -2.62 12.43 -4.63
CA LYS A 167 -2.21 12.64 -6.03
C LYS A 167 -1.05 13.63 -6.12
N SER A 168 -1.21 14.84 -5.58
CA SER A 168 -0.16 15.87 -5.64
C SER A 168 1.16 15.42 -5.02
N ALA A 169 1.10 14.65 -3.92
CA ALA A 169 2.30 14.06 -3.31
C ALA A 169 2.98 13.03 -4.23
N PHE A 170 2.19 12.23 -4.96
CA PHE A 170 2.70 11.26 -5.92
C PHE A 170 3.29 11.94 -7.16
N ASP A 171 2.62 12.96 -7.70
CA ASP A 171 3.08 13.71 -8.88
C ASP A 171 4.40 14.41 -8.56
N SER A 172 4.50 15.01 -7.37
CA SER A 172 5.74 15.59 -6.85
C SER A 172 6.85 14.54 -6.77
N PHE A 173 6.55 13.32 -6.31
CA PHE A 173 7.51 12.23 -6.25
C PHE A 173 8.01 11.81 -7.65
N ILE A 174 7.13 11.68 -8.64
CA ILE A 174 7.51 11.34 -10.02
C ILE A 174 8.36 12.46 -10.63
N LYS A 175 7.95 13.72 -10.45
CA LYS A 175 8.69 14.89 -10.94
C LYS A 175 10.09 14.98 -10.33
N THR A 176 10.19 14.85 -9.00
CA THR A 176 11.49 14.85 -8.29
C THR A 176 12.37 13.70 -8.76
N SER A 177 11.82 12.50 -8.96
CA SER A 177 12.57 11.35 -9.48
C SER A 177 13.10 11.62 -10.90
N GLY A 178 12.29 12.26 -11.76
CA GLY A 178 12.69 12.67 -13.11
C GLY A 178 13.80 13.74 -13.13
N GLN A 179 13.73 14.71 -12.21
CA GLN A 179 14.78 15.73 -12.03
C GLN A 179 16.10 15.12 -11.55
N PHE A 180 16.05 14.18 -10.60
CA PHE A 180 17.26 13.49 -10.14
C PHE A 180 17.90 12.62 -11.23
N LYS A 181 17.08 12.01 -12.10
CA LYS A 181 17.58 11.26 -13.26
C LYS A 181 18.43 12.13 -14.19
N THR A 182 18.03 13.37 -14.47
CA THR A 182 18.82 14.26 -15.34
C THR A 182 20.01 14.89 -14.62
N ALA A 183 20.01 14.88 -13.29
CA ALA A 183 21.06 15.45 -12.45
C ALA A 183 22.14 14.45 -12.02
N GLU A 184 22.01 13.15 -12.29
CA GLU A 184 22.95 12.10 -11.86
C GLU A 184 24.41 12.46 -12.19
N ALA A 185 24.69 12.88 -13.43
CA ALA A 185 26.04 13.22 -13.86
C ALA A 185 26.65 14.42 -13.09
N LYS A 186 25.81 15.27 -12.47
CA LYS A 186 26.23 16.47 -11.75
C LYS A 186 26.21 16.29 -10.24
N GLN A 187 25.32 15.46 -9.70
CA GLN A 187 25.06 15.34 -8.25
C GLN A 187 24.71 13.88 -7.86
N PRO A 188 25.61 12.90 -8.08
CA PRO A 188 25.34 11.49 -7.80
C PRO A 188 25.02 11.23 -6.32
N ASP A 189 25.71 11.91 -5.40
CA ASP A 189 25.48 11.78 -3.96
C ASP A 189 24.02 12.11 -3.58
N LYS A 190 23.44 13.18 -4.15
CA LYS A 190 22.06 13.56 -3.87
C LYS A 190 21.05 12.57 -4.45
N VAL A 191 21.36 12.01 -5.63
CA VAL A 191 20.53 10.95 -6.23
C VAL A 191 20.50 9.73 -5.31
N LYS A 192 21.67 9.33 -4.83
CA LYS A 192 21.80 8.22 -3.90
C LYS A 192 21.06 8.47 -2.58
N GLU A 193 21.27 9.63 -1.95
CA GLU A 193 20.53 10.03 -0.74
C GLU A 193 19.02 9.97 -0.94
N PHE A 194 18.54 10.43 -2.10
CA PHE A 194 17.12 10.34 -2.44
C PHE A 194 16.63 8.89 -2.51
N ILE A 195 17.35 8.00 -3.23
CA ILE A 195 17.00 6.57 -3.32
C ILE A 195 17.00 5.91 -1.93
N LEU A 196 18.01 6.21 -1.10
CA LEU A 196 18.10 5.68 0.26
C LEU A 196 16.93 6.11 1.14
N SER A 197 16.45 7.35 0.97
CA SER A 197 15.26 7.84 1.68
C SER A 197 13.98 7.05 1.34
N LEU A 198 13.97 6.28 0.23
CA LEU A 198 12.81 5.49 -0.21
C LEU A 198 12.83 4.05 0.33
N ILE A 199 13.89 3.63 1.02
CA ILE A 199 13.99 2.31 1.66
C ILE A 199 13.99 2.38 3.19
N GLU A 200 13.73 3.55 3.77
CA GLU A 200 13.65 3.72 5.23
C GLU A 200 12.50 2.91 5.85
N PRO A 201 12.61 2.47 7.13
CA PRO A 201 11.61 1.59 7.76
C PRO A 201 10.18 2.14 7.79
N ASN A 202 10.02 3.47 7.80
CA ASN A 202 8.73 4.16 7.84
C ASN A 202 8.05 4.31 6.46
N VAL A 203 8.71 3.90 5.37
CA VAL A 203 8.18 3.95 4.00
C VAL A 203 7.15 2.84 3.76
N ASP A 204 6.18 3.10 2.89
CA ASP A 204 5.16 2.17 2.38
C ASP A 204 5.84 0.93 1.80
N ALA A 205 5.39 -0.24 2.24
CA ALA A 205 5.82 -1.56 1.78
C ALA A 205 6.05 -1.66 0.27
N ARG A 206 5.14 -1.07 -0.50
CA ARG A 206 5.12 -1.16 -1.97
C ARG A 206 6.23 -0.31 -2.58
N ILE A 207 6.47 0.88 -2.01
CA ILE A 207 7.61 1.71 -2.41
C ILE A 207 8.91 1.00 -2.05
N PHE A 208 9.00 0.42 -0.84
CA PHE A 208 10.18 -0.36 -0.44
C PHE A 208 10.41 -1.55 -1.40
N GLU A 209 9.38 -2.30 -1.77
CA GLU A 209 9.45 -3.41 -2.72
C GLU A 209 9.93 -2.94 -4.10
N ILE A 210 9.35 -1.85 -4.64
CA ILE A 210 9.75 -1.26 -5.93
C ILE A 210 11.22 -0.83 -5.91
N VAL A 211 11.64 -0.17 -4.84
CA VAL A 211 12.98 0.40 -4.76
C VAL A 211 14.02 -0.71 -4.51
N SER A 212 13.74 -1.65 -3.62
CA SER A 212 14.61 -2.82 -3.40
C SER A 212 14.75 -3.67 -4.67
N TYR A 213 13.66 -3.92 -5.41
CA TYR A 213 13.72 -4.53 -6.73
C TYR A 213 14.64 -3.75 -7.68
N SER A 214 14.47 -2.43 -7.76
CA SER A 214 15.23 -1.59 -8.68
C SER A 214 16.72 -1.61 -8.34
N ILE A 215 17.08 -1.52 -7.06
CA ILE A 215 18.48 -1.62 -6.59
C ILE A 215 19.06 -2.99 -6.94
N LEU A 216 18.38 -4.08 -6.55
CA LEU A 216 18.86 -5.44 -6.75
C LEU A 216 18.97 -5.80 -8.23
N LYS A 217 18.02 -5.34 -9.06
CA LYS A 217 18.04 -5.55 -10.51
C LYS A 217 19.32 -5.02 -11.14
N TYR A 218 19.74 -3.81 -10.77
CA TYR A 218 20.98 -3.23 -11.31
C TYR A 218 22.23 -3.76 -10.61
N TYR A 219 22.13 -4.16 -9.35
CA TYR A 219 23.25 -4.81 -8.64
C TYR A 219 23.61 -6.19 -9.21
N TYR A 220 22.62 -7.01 -9.55
CA TYR A 220 22.87 -8.34 -10.12
C TYR A 220 23.18 -8.29 -11.62
N LYS A 221 22.75 -7.25 -12.34
CA LYS A 221 22.94 -7.13 -13.80
C LYS A 221 24.40 -7.21 -14.23
N GLU A 222 25.34 -6.75 -13.40
CA GLU A 222 26.77 -6.76 -13.70
C GLU A 222 27.49 -8.04 -13.20
N GLN A 223 26.73 -9.02 -12.68
CA GLN A 223 27.27 -10.30 -12.26
C GLN A 223 27.02 -11.33 -13.37
N SER A 224 28.11 -11.87 -13.90
CA SER A 224 28.08 -12.96 -14.88
C SER A 224 28.11 -14.32 -14.20
N ILE A 225 27.42 -15.28 -14.78
CA ILE A 225 27.63 -16.70 -14.52
C ILE A 225 28.07 -17.41 -15.78
N PHE A 226 28.88 -18.46 -15.60
CA PHE A 226 29.36 -19.31 -16.67
C PHE A 226 28.69 -20.67 -16.51
N PHE A 227 27.81 -21.04 -17.45
CA PHE A 227 27.10 -22.33 -17.39
C PHE A 227 26.83 -22.88 -18.79
N GLY A 228 26.86 -24.21 -18.91
CA GLY A 228 26.67 -24.93 -20.17
C GLY A 228 26.57 -26.43 -19.92
N PHE A 229 26.06 -27.18 -20.90
CA PHE A 229 25.90 -28.63 -20.76
C PHE A 229 27.22 -29.41 -20.88
N SER A 230 28.29 -28.77 -21.34
CA SER A 230 29.64 -29.32 -21.43
C SER A 230 30.68 -28.21 -21.29
N MET A 231 31.93 -28.58 -21.01
CA MET A 231 33.04 -27.61 -20.91
C MET A 231 33.23 -26.80 -22.20
N ASP A 232 32.95 -27.41 -23.35
CA ASP A 232 33.09 -26.78 -24.67
C ASP A 232 31.90 -25.85 -25.02
N THR A 233 30.82 -25.90 -24.24
CA THR A 233 29.58 -25.13 -24.46
C THR A 233 29.21 -24.22 -23.30
N ILE A 234 30.16 -23.91 -22.42
CA ILE A 234 29.98 -22.94 -21.35
C ILE A 234 29.76 -21.56 -21.97
N GLU A 235 28.63 -20.93 -21.66
CA GLU A 235 28.31 -19.57 -22.04
C GLU A 235 28.33 -18.65 -20.82
N GLU A 236 28.75 -17.41 -21.05
CA GLU A 236 28.63 -16.33 -20.07
C GLU A 236 27.24 -15.69 -20.21
N GLU A 237 26.40 -15.76 -19.16
CA GLU A 237 25.15 -15.01 -19.07
C GLU A 237 25.13 -14.15 -17.82
N ASN A 238 24.75 -12.88 -17.97
CA ASN A 238 24.49 -11.99 -16.83
C ASN A 238 23.25 -12.42 -16.05
N LEU A 239 23.30 -12.25 -14.73
CA LEU A 239 22.14 -12.42 -13.87
C LEU A 239 21.08 -11.36 -14.20
N LYS A 240 19.82 -11.79 -14.25
CA LYS A 240 18.66 -10.96 -14.58
C LYS A 240 17.59 -11.16 -13.53
N LEU A 241 17.25 -10.10 -12.82
CA LEU A 241 16.15 -10.09 -11.85
C LEU A 241 14.85 -9.63 -12.53
N TYR A 242 13.81 -10.44 -12.41
CA TYR A 242 12.49 -10.18 -12.95
C TYR A 242 11.48 -10.00 -11.82
N LYS A 243 10.53 -9.09 -12.01
CA LYS A 243 9.37 -8.99 -11.13
C LYS A 243 8.29 -9.98 -11.59
N THR A 244 7.72 -10.75 -10.67
CA THR A 244 6.68 -11.78 -10.95
C THR A 244 5.29 -11.20 -11.14
N GLY A 245 5.06 -9.95 -10.71
CA GLY A 245 3.76 -9.27 -10.74
C GLY A 245 3.86 -7.84 -10.22
N ARG A 246 2.72 -7.20 -9.90
CA ARG A 246 2.70 -5.91 -9.17
C ARG A 246 3.12 -6.10 -7.71
N THR A 247 3.17 -5.04 -6.92
CA THR A 247 3.64 -5.16 -5.53
C THR A 247 2.71 -6.02 -4.68
N ASN A 248 3.27 -7.01 -3.98
CA ASN A 248 2.53 -8.02 -3.21
C ASN A 248 2.91 -8.02 -1.73
N ALA A 249 3.61 -6.99 -1.25
CA ALA A 249 4.19 -6.84 0.09
C ALA A 249 3.29 -7.15 1.33
N ASN A 250 2.03 -7.55 1.16
CA ASN A 250 1.12 -7.90 2.26
C ASN A 250 0.30 -9.20 2.09
N ASP A 251 0.23 -9.79 0.88
CA ASP A 251 -0.67 -10.92 0.61
C ASP A 251 0.09 -12.27 0.46
N GLY A 252 1.42 -12.23 0.67
CA GLY A 252 2.33 -13.35 0.45
C GLY A 252 2.48 -13.69 -1.04
N GLY A 253 3.55 -14.39 -1.39
CA GLY A 253 3.88 -14.72 -2.77
C GLY A 253 5.38 -14.72 -2.98
N ILE A 254 5.79 -14.67 -4.23
CA ILE A 254 7.17 -14.42 -4.62
C ILE A 254 7.15 -13.12 -5.41
N ASP A 255 7.99 -12.16 -5.05
CA ASP A 255 8.03 -10.86 -5.69
C ASP A 255 9.00 -10.84 -6.88
N PHE A 256 10.17 -11.47 -6.75
CA PHE A 256 11.19 -11.49 -7.79
C PHE A 256 11.72 -12.90 -8.10
N VAL A 257 12.15 -13.08 -9.35
CA VAL A 257 12.79 -14.31 -9.84
C VAL A 257 14.07 -13.94 -10.55
N MET A 258 15.14 -14.67 -10.28
CA MET A 258 16.43 -14.49 -10.94
C MET A 258 16.69 -15.56 -11.99
N LYS A 259 17.01 -15.13 -13.21
CA LYS A 259 17.60 -15.98 -14.25
C LYS A 259 19.13 -15.77 -14.27
N PRO A 260 19.96 -16.80 -14.52
CA PRO A 260 19.60 -18.21 -14.77
C PRO A 260 19.50 -19.10 -13.53
N LEU A 261 19.95 -18.62 -12.37
CA LEU A 261 20.06 -19.43 -11.16
C LEU A 261 18.72 -19.98 -10.63
N GLY A 262 17.59 -19.39 -11.01
CA GLY A 262 16.28 -19.80 -10.50
C GLY A 262 16.05 -19.39 -9.03
N ARG A 263 16.70 -18.32 -8.56
CA ARG A 263 16.52 -17.81 -7.19
C ARG A 263 15.21 -17.05 -7.05
N PHE A 264 14.49 -17.30 -5.97
CA PHE A 264 13.25 -16.62 -5.63
C PHE A 264 13.46 -15.61 -4.52
N PHE A 265 12.83 -14.45 -4.65
CA PHE A 265 12.93 -13.36 -3.70
C PHE A 265 11.54 -12.99 -3.19
N GLN A 266 11.43 -12.80 -1.89
CA GLN A 266 10.22 -12.33 -1.24
C GLN A 266 10.50 -11.12 -0.36
N VAL A 267 9.72 -10.05 -0.54
CA VAL A 267 9.86 -8.82 0.23
C VAL A 267 8.90 -8.85 1.42
N THR A 268 9.40 -8.47 2.59
CA THR A 268 8.60 -8.48 3.83
C THR A 268 8.94 -7.32 4.75
N GLU A 269 7.92 -6.81 5.45
CA GLU A 269 8.07 -5.74 6.45
C GLU A 269 8.26 -6.26 7.87
N THR A 270 8.02 -7.55 8.10
CA THR A 270 7.92 -8.14 9.44
C THR A 270 8.73 -9.42 9.50
N THR A 271 9.19 -9.81 10.69
CA THR A 271 9.74 -11.15 10.98
C THR A 271 8.65 -12.16 11.38
N ASP A 272 7.39 -11.92 11.01
CA ASP A 272 6.27 -12.81 11.32
C ASP A 272 6.43 -14.15 10.60
N VAL A 273 6.84 -15.17 11.34
CA VAL A 273 7.18 -16.51 10.85
C VAL A 273 6.07 -17.14 10.03
N LYS A 274 4.81 -16.86 10.36
CA LYS A 274 3.66 -17.39 9.59
C LYS A 274 3.70 -16.95 8.13
N LYS A 275 4.19 -15.74 7.85
CA LYS A 275 4.29 -15.21 6.48
C LYS A 275 5.45 -15.87 5.72
N TYR A 276 6.62 -15.96 6.33
CA TYR A 276 7.79 -16.62 5.72
C TYR A 276 7.46 -18.06 5.35
N PHE A 277 6.86 -18.80 6.29
CA PHE A 277 6.63 -20.22 6.14
C PHE A 277 5.50 -20.48 5.14
N LEU A 278 4.49 -19.60 5.09
CA LEU A 278 3.47 -19.66 4.04
C LEU A 278 4.08 -19.53 2.64
N ASP A 279 5.04 -18.64 2.44
CA ASP A 279 5.68 -18.46 1.13
C ASP A 279 6.62 -19.61 0.77
N ILE A 280 7.34 -20.17 1.76
CA ILE A 280 8.10 -21.42 1.61
C ILE A 280 7.19 -22.61 1.26
N ASP A 281 6.03 -22.72 1.91
CA ASP A 281 5.05 -23.79 1.69
C ASP A 281 4.44 -23.71 0.29
N LYS A 282 4.16 -22.49 -0.22
CA LYS A 282 3.68 -22.27 -1.59
C LYS A 282 4.65 -22.74 -2.68
N LEU A 283 5.94 -22.85 -2.35
CA LEU A 283 6.98 -23.32 -3.26
C LEU A 283 7.41 -24.76 -2.97
N GLU A 284 6.60 -25.55 -2.25
CA GLU A 284 6.97 -26.93 -1.90
C GLU A 284 8.34 -27.01 -1.23
N LYS A 285 8.64 -26.05 -0.33
CA LYS A 285 9.90 -25.95 0.42
C LYS A 285 11.14 -25.60 -0.41
N PHE A 286 10.98 -25.01 -1.59
CA PHE A 286 12.11 -24.48 -2.34
C PHE A 286 12.79 -23.31 -1.60
N PRO A 287 14.13 -23.13 -1.69
CA PRO A 287 14.84 -22.04 -1.04
C PRO A 287 14.40 -20.64 -1.50
N VAL A 288 14.22 -19.72 -0.56
CA VAL A 288 13.76 -18.34 -0.80
C VAL A 288 14.72 -17.34 -0.16
N THR A 289 15.09 -16.32 -0.91
CA THR A 289 15.78 -15.13 -0.42
C THR A 289 14.76 -14.12 0.11
N PHE A 290 14.92 -13.64 1.33
CA PHE A 290 14.01 -12.67 1.94
C PHE A 290 14.62 -11.26 1.97
N VAL A 291 13.96 -10.30 1.34
CA VAL A 291 14.32 -8.88 1.41
C VAL A 291 13.49 -8.23 2.52
N VAL A 292 14.13 -7.95 3.64
CA VAL A 292 13.45 -7.53 4.88
C VAL A 292 13.60 -6.02 5.09
N LYS A 293 12.48 -5.31 5.26
CA LYS A 293 12.46 -3.88 5.58
C LYS A 293 12.86 -3.61 7.03
N SER A 294 14.13 -3.85 7.34
CA SER A 294 14.69 -3.72 8.68
C SER A 294 16.15 -3.26 8.64
N THR A 295 16.55 -2.49 9.64
CA THR A 295 17.95 -2.10 9.92
C THR A 295 18.61 -3.01 10.96
N SER A 296 17.91 -4.05 11.42
CA SER A 296 18.53 -5.04 12.30
C SER A 296 19.56 -5.87 11.56
N SER A 297 20.57 -6.38 12.27
CA SER A 297 21.56 -7.29 11.70
C SER A 297 20.90 -8.54 11.10
N ILE A 298 21.56 -9.12 10.09
CA ILE A 298 21.10 -10.35 9.44
C ILE A 298 20.99 -11.49 10.46
N ASP A 299 21.98 -11.64 11.35
CA ASP A 299 21.97 -12.68 12.38
C ASP A 299 20.80 -12.47 13.36
N GLY A 300 20.56 -11.24 13.82
CA GLY A 300 19.42 -10.93 14.69
C GLY A 300 18.06 -11.06 13.99
N LEU A 301 18.00 -10.99 12.66
CA LEU A 301 16.80 -11.34 11.88
C LEU A 301 16.62 -12.87 11.84
N LYS A 302 17.68 -13.62 11.57
CA LYS A 302 17.65 -15.10 11.56
C LYS A 302 17.24 -15.66 12.92
N GLU A 303 17.82 -15.15 14.01
CA GLU A 303 17.49 -15.54 15.38
C GLU A 303 16.00 -15.30 15.66
N ARG A 304 15.47 -14.10 15.39
CA ARG A 304 14.04 -13.81 15.60
C ARG A 304 13.10 -14.68 14.79
N ILE A 305 13.46 -15.02 13.55
CA ILE A 305 12.66 -15.93 12.72
C ILE A 305 12.69 -17.34 13.33
N ARG A 306 13.86 -17.80 13.78
CA ARG A 306 14.03 -19.09 14.43
C ARG A 306 13.26 -19.18 15.75
N ASP A 307 13.36 -18.16 16.60
CA ASP A 307 12.64 -18.09 17.88
C ASP A 307 11.13 -18.13 17.66
N GLY A 308 10.61 -17.33 16.73
CA GLY A 308 9.19 -17.38 16.38
C GLY A 308 8.75 -18.73 15.79
N ALA A 309 9.64 -19.45 15.12
CA ALA A 309 9.37 -20.79 14.60
C ALA A 309 9.34 -21.84 15.71
N ILE A 310 10.25 -21.74 16.69
CA ILE A 310 10.26 -22.59 17.89
C ILE A 310 8.95 -22.38 18.66
N GLU A 311 8.54 -21.14 18.89
CA GLU A 311 7.27 -20.81 19.55
C GLU A 311 6.05 -21.40 18.83
N GLN A 312 6.06 -21.40 17.49
CA GLN A 312 4.93 -21.87 16.69
C GLN A 312 4.84 -23.40 16.59
N TYR A 313 5.97 -24.09 16.41
CA TYR A 313 5.97 -25.53 16.09
C TYR A 313 6.46 -26.43 17.22
N ASN A 314 7.24 -25.92 18.18
CA ASN A 314 7.84 -26.65 19.30
C ASN A 314 8.70 -27.89 18.94
N VAL A 315 8.89 -28.17 17.65
CA VAL A 315 9.66 -29.32 17.15
C VAL A 315 10.87 -28.81 16.37
N GLU A 316 12.06 -28.90 16.97
CA GLU A 316 13.32 -28.40 16.40
C GLU A 316 13.57 -28.91 14.97
N LYS A 317 13.32 -30.20 14.70
CA LYS A 317 13.51 -30.78 13.37
C LYS A 317 12.61 -30.15 12.30
N VAL A 318 11.43 -29.66 12.69
CA VAL A 318 10.55 -28.93 11.77
C VAL A 318 11.08 -27.52 11.54
N VAL A 319 11.53 -26.86 12.62
CA VAL A 319 12.15 -25.54 12.54
C VAL A 319 13.35 -25.55 11.60
N GLU A 320 14.29 -26.49 11.76
CA GLU A 320 15.47 -26.59 10.88
C GLU A 320 15.07 -26.71 9.41
N LYS A 321 14.09 -27.56 9.08
CA LYS A 321 13.64 -27.71 7.69
C LYS A 321 13.15 -26.40 7.07
N TYR A 322 12.47 -25.55 7.83
CA TYR A 322 12.04 -24.25 7.34
C TYR A 322 13.18 -23.24 7.30
N MET A 323 14.08 -23.26 8.28
CA MET A 323 15.25 -22.39 8.30
C MET A 323 16.21 -22.71 7.15
N ASP A 324 16.35 -23.98 6.76
CA ASP A 324 17.14 -24.43 5.61
C ASP A 324 16.57 -23.93 4.27
N CYS A 325 15.26 -23.62 4.22
CA CYS A 325 14.64 -22.98 3.05
C CYS A 325 14.90 -21.48 2.97
N ILE A 326 15.53 -20.85 3.98
CA ILE A 326 15.92 -19.44 3.93
C ILE A 326 17.31 -19.35 3.29
N GLU A 327 17.33 -19.09 1.98
CA GLU A 327 18.57 -19.04 1.19
C GLU A 327 19.46 -17.86 1.60
N GLU A 328 18.87 -16.66 1.70
CA GLU A 328 19.57 -15.43 2.05
C GLU A 328 18.58 -14.45 2.72
N ILE A 329 19.10 -13.59 3.59
CA ILE A 329 18.35 -12.43 4.11
C ILE A 329 19.08 -11.16 3.69
N ILE A 330 18.38 -10.29 2.97
CA ILE A 330 18.84 -8.99 2.52
C ILE A 330 18.10 -7.94 3.35
N ASN A 331 18.81 -7.17 4.18
CA ASN A 331 18.22 -6.10 4.98
C ASN A 331 18.46 -4.72 4.33
N ILE A 332 18.04 -3.64 5.00
CA ILE A 332 18.25 -2.26 4.50
C ILE A 332 19.74 -1.93 4.31
N ASP A 333 20.61 -2.44 5.19
CA ASP A 333 22.04 -2.15 5.10
C ASP A 333 22.71 -2.93 3.94
N SER A 334 22.26 -4.16 3.67
CA SER A 334 22.64 -4.90 2.45
C SER A 334 22.22 -4.14 1.19
N LEU A 335 21.00 -3.58 1.16
CA LEU A 335 20.54 -2.76 0.03
C LEU A 335 21.38 -1.49 -0.16
N LYS A 336 21.81 -0.83 0.93
CA LYS A 336 22.74 0.31 0.86
C LYS A 336 24.07 -0.11 0.21
N GLN A 337 24.64 -1.23 0.64
CA GLN A 337 25.88 -1.75 0.07
C GLN A 337 25.73 -2.15 -1.41
N SER A 338 24.59 -2.73 -1.79
CA SER A 338 24.27 -2.98 -3.20
C SER A 338 24.20 -1.68 -3.99
N LEU A 339 23.55 -0.64 -3.45
CA LEU A 339 23.46 0.67 -4.09
C LEU A 339 24.83 1.34 -4.26
N ASP A 340 25.74 1.20 -3.29
CA ASP A 340 27.12 1.70 -3.39
C ASP A 340 27.87 1.09 -4.58
N LYS A 341 27.60 -0.18 -4.92
CA LYS A 341 28.19 -0.84 -6.08
C LYS A 341 27.56 -0.34 -7.38
N VAL A 342 26.24 -0.23 -7.41
CA VAL A 342 25.48 0.34 -8.55
C VAL A 342 25.91 1.77 -8.86
N GLU A 343 26.20 2.57 -7.83
CA GLU A 343 26.74 3.93 -7.99
C GLU A 343 28.11 3.94 -8.68
N LYS A 344 29.02 3.05 -8.27
CA LYS A 344 30.36 2.95 -8.89
C LYS A 344 30.29 2.60 -10.38
N GLU A 345 29.24 1.91 -10.78
CA GLU A 345 28.95 1.53 -12.17
C GLU A 345 28.16 2.62 -12.94
N LYS A 346 27.86 3.76 -12.30
CA LYS A 346 27.11 4.89 -12.88
C LYS A 346 25.71 4.49 -13.36
N ASN A 347 25.03 3.65 -12.58
CA ASN A 347 23.71 3.10 -12.90
C ASN A 347 22.57 3.68 -12.03
N LEU A 348 22.77 4.75 -11.25
CA LEU A 348 21.73 5.31 -10.38
C LEU A 348 20.54 5.88 -11.18
N GLY A 349 20.79 6.51 -12.33
CA GLY A 349 19.72 7.02 -13.21
C GLY A 349 18.87 5.90 -13.80
N ASN A 350 19.46 4.71 -13.97
CA ASN A 350 18.75 3.51 -14.39
C ASN A 350 17.87 2.96 -13.25
N VAL A 351 18.39 2.94 -12.01
CA VAL A 351 17.60 2.63 -10.81
C VAL A 351 16.39 3.56 -10.70
N LEU A 352 16.57 4.88 -10.84
CA LEU A 352 15.47 5.84 -10.82
C LEU A 352 14.46 5.61 -11.95
N SER A 353 14.93 5.27 -13.15
CA SER A 353 14.06 4.98 -14.29
C SER A 353 13.17 3.77 -14.01
N GLU A 354 13.72 2.73 -13.38
CA GLU A 354 12.95 1.56 -12.96
C GLU A 354 11.97 1.91 -11.83
N ILE A 355 12.38 2.70 -10.83
CA ILE A 355 11.50 3.17 -9.76
C ILE A 355 10.29 3.92 -10.33
N ILE A 356 10.50 4.85 -11.27
CA ILE A 356 9.41 5.61 -11.92
C ILE A 356 8.49 4.67 -12.69
N LYS A 357 9.06 3.78 -13.52
CA LYS A 357 8.30 2.83 -14.33
C LYS A 357 7.42 1.94 -13.44
N GLN A 358 7.99 1.34 -12.41
CA GLN A 358 7.27 0.43 -11.52
C GLN A 358 6.24 1.18 -10.66
N SER A 359 6.55 2.41 -10.23
CA SER A 359 5.59 3.25 -9.49
C SER A 359 4.37 3.60 -10.34
N LYS A 360 4.55 4.02 -11.60
CA LYS A 360 3.42 4.31 -12.50
C LYS A 360 2.51 3.09 -12.70
N VAL A 361 3.11 1.92 -12.92
CA VAL A 361 2.38 0.66 -13.03
C VAL A 361 1.62 0.33 -11.74
N GLU A 362 2.28 0.43 -10.58
CA GLU A 362 1.68 0.08 -9.28
C GLU A 362 0.49 0.99 -8.95
N PHE A 363 0.67 2.30 -9.05
CA PHE A 363 -0.34 3.28 -8.66
C PHE A 363 -1.37 3.58 -9.75
N ASN A 364 -1.28 2.87 -10.89
CA ASN A 364 -2.14 3.05 -12.06
C ASN A 364 -2.21 4.51 -12.49
N TYR A 365 -1.04 5.13 -12.56
CA TYR A 365 -0.88 6.53 -12.94
C TYR A 365 -0.60 6.57 -14.44
N GLU A 366 -1.58 7.03 -15.20
CA GLU A 366 -1.42 7.43 -16.60
C GLU A 366 -1.03 8.91 -16.58
N ASP A 367 0.05 9.28 -17.27
CA ASP A 367 0.34 10.70 -17.46
C ASP A 367 -0.80 11.26 -18.33
N ASP A 368 -1.65 12.13 -17.78
CA ASP A 368 -2.59 12.93 -18.58
C ASP A 368 -1.84 13.94 -19.51
N GLU A 369 -0.50 13.87 -19.59
CA GLU A 369 0.39 14.74 -20.38
C GLU A 369 1.07 14.01 -21.57
N ALA A 370 0.45 12.97 -22.12
CA ALA A 370 0.89 12.36 -23.37
C ALA A 370 -0.24 12.38 -24.41
N ASP A 371 -0.74 13.58 -24.72
CA ASP A 371 -1.35 13.93 -26.02
C ASP A 371 -1.65 15.45 -26.03
N ASN A 372 -0.64 16.23 -26.43
CA ASN A 372 -0.80 17.52 -27.13
C ASN A 372 0.49 17.88 -27.86
#